data_AF-A0A2T6FWS3-F1
#
_entry.id   AF-A0A2T6FWS3-F1
#
_cell.length_a   1.000
_cell.length_b   1.000
_cell.length_c   1.000
_cell.angle_alpha   90.00
_cell.angle_beta   90.00
_cell.angle_gamma   90.00
#
_symmetry.space_group_name_H-M   'P 1'
#
loop_
_entity.id
_entity.type
_entity.pdbx_description
1 polymer ?
#
loop_
_entity_poly.entity_id
_entity_poly.type
_entity_poly.pdbx_seq_one_letter_code
_entity_poly.pdbx_strand_id
1 'polypeptide(L)'
;MKNLLRDMIFSSLTNLFKNEPDLFTNTFETNYTEWNLSHHLSTELRKYIFWLDCDLDVTKRDYRMRPDIIFHKRNTNTLNFLVVELKKDRNDKHEDIIKIRENWMDKPLKYRFGLYINIWNIHEFEAILFTTYNEVLEINEKSCNYLDLPRINKNIMNRCAAIINEIKQSERNYEGSALIDELDREIFNAFIRYKKLATGHHLE
;
A
#
# COMPACT_ATOMS: atom_id res chain seq x y z
N MET A 1 3.27 12.23 -1.57
CA MET A 1 2.69 10.89 -1.32
C MET A 1 3.60 9.73 -1.76
N LYS A 2 3.98 9.60 -3.04
CA LYS A 2 4.76 8.45 -3.56
C LYS A 2 5.96 8.01 -2.70
N ASN A 3 6.81 8.93 -2.27
CA ASN A 3 7.99 8.60 -1.44
C ASN A 3 7.60 8.08 -0.06
N LEU A 4 6.59 8.69 0.57
CA LEU A 4 6.07 8.20 1.85
C LEU A 4 5.43 6.82 1.69
N LEU A 5 4.67 6.57 0.61
CA LEU A 5 4.13 5.25 0.32
C LEU A 5 5.23 4.20 0.13
N ARG A 6 6.31 4.56 -0.57
CA ARG A 6 7.48 3.71 -0.75
C ARG A 6 8.10 3.31 0.59
N ASP A 7 8.30 4.28 1.47
CA ASP A 7 8.81 4.07 2.82
C ASP A 7 7.82 3.22 3.68
N MET A 8 6.51 3.42 3.54
CA MET A 8 5.48 2.59 4.21
C MET A 8 5.56 1.11 3.77
N ILE A 9 5.70 0.85 2.46
CA ILE A 9 5.80 -0.50 1.92
C ILE A 9 7.08 -1.18 2.40
N PHE A 10 8.22 -0.48 2.31
CA PHE A 10 9.51 -0.97 2.81
C PHE A 10 9.44 -1.34 4.31
N SER A 11 8.81 -0.49 5.11
CA SER A 11 8.65 -0.71 6.55
C SER A 11 7.70 -1.88 6.84
N SER A 12 6.64 -2.04 6.03
CA SER A 12 5.72 -3.18 6.12
C SER A 12 6.42 -4.50 5.81
N LEU A 13 7.25 -4.55 4.77
CA LEU A 13 8.06 -5.74 4.43
C LEU A 13 9.07 -6.06 5.53
N THR A 14 9.77 -5.05 6.03
CA THR A 14 10.71 -5.21 7.15
C THR A 14 10.02 -5.78 8.39
N ASN A 15 8.83 -5.28 8.72
CA ASN A 15 8.05 -5.76 9.85
C ASN A 15 7.47 -7.16 9.62
N LEU A 16 7.05 -7.49 8.40
CA LEU A 16 6.60 -8.84 8.05
C LEU A 16 7.70 -9.87 8.38
N PHE A 17 8.91 -9.65 7.86
CA PHE A 17 10.03 -10.57 8.09
C PHE A 17 10.46 -10.65 9.56
N LYS A 18 10.34 -9.54 10.29
CA LYS A 18 10.65 -9.50 11.72
C LYS A 18 9.61 -10.25 12.56
N ASN A 19 8.33 -10.12 12.22
CA ASN A 19 7.23 -10.66 13.01
C ASN A 19 6.91 -12.12 12.66
N GLU A 20 7.21 -12.54 11.44
CA GLU A 20 6.94 -13.88 10.89
C GLU A 20 8.27 -14.53 10.41
N PRO A 21 9.22 -14.83 11.31
CA PRO A 21 10.56 -15.30 10.93
C PRO A 21 10.55 -16.68 10.24
N ASP A 22 9.49 -17.46 10.45
CA ASP A 22 9.28 -18.79 9.90
C ASP A 22 8.26 -18.83 8.75
N LEU A 23 7.87 -17.67 8.19
CA LEU A 23 6.85 -17.54 7.13
C LEU A 23 7.02 -18.50 5.94
N PHE A 24 8.27 -18.78 5.56
CA PHE A 24 8.63 -19.65 4.43
C PHE A 24 8.97 -21.09 4.84
N THR A 25 8.82 -21.42 6.12
CA THR A 25 9.09 -22.76 6.66
C THR A 25 7.83 -23.61 6.56
N ASN A 26 7.90 -24.68 5.79
CA ASN A 26 6.80 -25.62 5.60
C ASN A 26 7.06 -26.94 6.34
N THR A 27 5.99 -27.60 6.76
CA THR A 27 6.08 -29.01 7.19
C THR A 27 5.99 -29.93 5.99
N PHE A 28 6.01 -31.25 6.20
CA PHE A 28 5.79 -32.20 5.10
C PHE A 28 4.32 -32.17 4.63
N GLU A 29 3.40 -31.80 5.52
CA GLU A 29 1.96 -31.81 5.32
C GLU A 29 1.39 -30.45 4.89
N THR A 30 2.14 -29.37 5.05
CA THR A 30 1.71 -28.00 4.74
C THR A 30 2.57 -27.37 3.66
N ASN A 31 1.96 -26.48 2.88
CA ASN A 31 2.70 -25.65 1.93
C ASN A 31 2.17 -24.22 2.00
N TYR A 32 3.07 -23.29 1.70
CA TYR A 32 2.82 -21.87 1.70
C TYR A 32 2.39 -21.39 0.32
N THR A 33 1.23 -20.73 0.25
CA THR A 33 0.68 -20.18 -0.99
C THR A 33 0.90 -18.67 -1.09
N GLU A 34 0.83 -18.11 -2.30
CA GLU A 34 0.81 -16.66 -2.49
C GLU A 34 -0.38 -16.03 -1.74
N TRP A 35 -1.50 -16.74 -1.62
CA TRP A 35 -2.64 -16.25 -0.85
C TRP A 35 -2.33 -16.10 0.65
N ASN A 36 -1.55 -17.02 1.24
CA ASN A 36 -1.05 -16.86 2.61
C ASN A 36 -0.14 -15.61 2.70
N LEU A 37 0.77 -15.42 1.73
CA LEU A 37 1.63 -14.24 1.68
C LEU A 37 0.84 -12.93 1.64
N SER A 38 -0.15 -12.87 0.76
CA SER A 38 -1.03 -11.71 0.61
C SER A 38 -1.76 -11.40 1.91
N HIS A 39 -2.21 -12.42 2.65
CA HIS A 39 -2.82 -12.23 3.96
C HIS A 39 -1.85 -11.64 5.00
N HIS A 40 -0.66 -12.22 5.19
CA HIS A 40 0.32 -11.70 6.16
C HIS A 40 0.81 -10.29 5.78
N LEU A 41 1.14 -10.07 4.51
CA LEU A 41 1.59 -8.75 4.05
C LEU A 41 0.51 -7.68 4.16
N SER A 42 -0.75 -7.99 3.83
CA SER A 42 -1.85 -7.03 3.98
C SER A 42 -2.03 -6.59 5.44
N THR A 43 -1.74 -7.48 6.39
CA THR A 43 -1.80 -7.20 7.83
C THR A 43 -0.74 -6.20 8.26
N GLU A 44 0.44 -6.19 7.64
CA GLU A 44 1.45 -5.16 7.89
C GLU A 44 1.13 -3.86 7.15
N LEU A 45 0.78 -3.94 5.86
CA LEU A 45 0.46 -2.77 5.03
C LEU A 45 -0.68 -1.92 5.63
N ARG A 46 -1.74 -2.56 6.14
CA ARG A 46 -2.89 -1.84 6.75
C ARG A 46 -2.55 -1.02 7.98
N LYS A 47 -1.45 -1.34 8.68
CA LYS A 47 -1.00 -0.56 9.84
C LYS A 47 -0.48 0.82 9.40
N TYR A 48 0.08 0.89 8.20
CA TYR A 48 0.57 2.14 7.59
C TYR A 48 -0.52 2.84 6.76
N ILE A 49 -1.33 2.09 6.02
CA ILE A 49 -2.42 2.62 5.15
C ILE A 49 -3.75 2.58 5.91
N PHE A 50 -3.76 3.17 7.11
CA PHE A 50 -4.87 3.07 8.07
C PHE A 50 -6.16 3.80 7.63
N TRP A 51 -6.05 4.73 6.68
CA TRP A 51 -7.17 5.58 6.26
C TRP A 51 -8.01 4.95 5.14
N LEU A 52 -7.63 3.79 4.60
CA LEU A 52 -8.31 3.09 3.51
C LEU A 52 -8.86 1.73 3.94
N ASP A 53 -9.77 1.20 3.12
CA ASP A 53 -10.22 -0.18 3.22
C ASP A 53 -9.17 -1.06 2.53
N CYS A 54 -8.91 -2.25 3.08
CA CYS A 54 -8.01 -3.24 2.52
C CYS A 54 -8.81 -4.51 2.23
N ASP A 55 -8.87 -4.90 0.95
CA ASP A 55 -9.55 -6.11 0.53
C ASP A 55 -8.55 -7.00 -0.24
N LEU A 56 -8.70 -8.32 -0.09
CA LEU A 56 -7.86 -9.34 -0.71
C LEU A 56 -8.61 -10.04 -1.83
N ASP A 57 -7.91 -10.44 -2.88
CA ASP A 57 -8.41 -11.31 -3.96
C ASP A 57 -9.75 -10.84 -4.58
N VAL A 58 -9.85 -9.53 -4.82
CA VAL A 58 -11.09 -8.88 -5.30
C VAL A 58 -11.21 -8.99 -6.80
N THR A 59 -12.42 -9.31 -7.26
CA THR A 59 -12.70 -9.46 -8.69
C THR A 59 -13.20 -8.16 -9.32
N LYS A 60 -12.61 -7.75 -10.44
CA LYS A 60 -13.20 -6.71 -11.31
C LYS A 60 -14.39 -7.29 -12.10
N ARG A 61 -15.29 -6.42 -12.57
CA ARG A 61 -16.53 -6.74 -13.31
C ARG A 61 -16.41 -7.84 -14.39
N ASP A 62 -15.24 -7.99 -15.01
CA ASP A 62 -15.01 -8.95 -16.10
C ASP A 62 -14.41 -10.30 -15.66
N TYR A 63 -14.29 -10.58 -14.35
CA TYR A 63 -13.89 -11.86 -13.74
C TYR A 63 -12.55 -12.47 -14.14
N ARG A 64 -11.77 -11.83 -15.01
CA ARG A 64 -10.54 -12.40 -15.59
C ARG A 64 -9.28 -12.05 -14.82
N MET A 65 -9.32 -11.03 -13.97
CA MET A 65 -8.13 -10.51 -13.29
C MET A 65 -8.48 -10.13 -11.86
N ARG A 66 -7.64 -10.61 -10.94
CA ARG A 66 -7.79 -10.48 -9.50
C ARG A 66 -6.41 -10.10 -8.97
N PRO A 67 -6.25 -8.91 -8.37
CA PRO A 67 -5.02 -8.54 -7.73
C PRO A 67 -5.01 -9.20 -6.35
N ASP A 68 -3.82 -9.37 -5.80
CA ASP A 68 -3.68 -9.97 -4.48
C ASP A 68 -4.25 -9.07 -3.38
N ILE A 69 -3.94 -7.77 -3.43
CA ILE A 69 -4.34 -6.80 -2.42
C ILE A 69 -4.77 -5.50 -3.09
N ILE A 70 -5.85 -4.89 -2.60
CA ILE A 70 -6.20 -3.50 -2.92
C ILE A 70 -6.36 -2.65 -1.67
N PHE A 71 -5.97 -1.38 -1.77
CA PHE A 71 -6.35 -0.32 -0.85
C PHE A 71 -7.20 0.71 -1.56
N HIS A 72 -8.41 0.89 -1.07
CA HIS A 72 -9.41 1.76 -1.70
C HIS A 72 -10.38 2.33 -0.67
N LYS A 73 -11.39 3.09 -1.14
CA LYS A 73 -12.61 3.28 -0.36
C LYS A 73 -13.82 2.75 -1.08
N ARG A 74 -14.61 1.97 -0.36
CA ARG A 74 -15.90 1.47 -0.86
C ARG A 74 -16.80 2.62 -1.33
N ASN A 75 -17.50 2.37 -2.42
CA ASN A 75 -18.46 3.26 -3.07
C ASN A 75 -17.87 4.51 -3.77
N THR A 76 -16.57 4.49 -4.11
CA THR A 76 -15.92 5.59 -4.84
C THR A 76 -14.71 5.04 -5.61
N ASN A 77 -14.46 5.54 -6.82
CA ASN A 77 -13.21 5.21 -7.55
C ASN A 77 -12.14 6.29 -7.34
N THR A 78 -12.50 7.49 -6.88
CA THR A 78 -11.56 8.59 -6.64
C THR A 78 -10.53 8.26 -5.57
N LEU A 79 -10.86 7.34 -4.66
CA LEU A 79 -9.97 6.87 -3.61
C LEU A 79 -9.45 5.45 -3.88
N ASN A 80 -9.44 4.99 -5.13
CA ASN A 80 -8.68 3.81 -5.53
C ASN A 80 -7.19 4.14 -5.49
N PHE A 81 -6.51 3.64 -4.46
CA PHE A 81 -5.20 4.16 -4.09
C PHE A 81 -4.06 3.25 -4.52
N LEU A 82 -4.06 2.00 -4.06
CA LEU A 82 -2.98 1.05 -4.29
C LEU A 82 -3.55 -0.30 -4.72
N VAL A 83 -3.02 -0.85 -5.80
CA VAL A 83 -3.24 -2.23 -6.23
C VAL A 83 -1.90 -2.98 -6.15
N VAL A 84 -1.92 -4.18 -5.59
CA VAL A 84 -0.73 -4.99 -5.32
C VAL A 84 -0.85 -6.33 -6.02
N GLU A 85 0.22 -6.73 -6.69
CA GLU A 85 0.46 -8.09 -7.18
C GLU A 85 1.67 -8.67 -6.45
N LEU A 86 1.52 -9.91 -5.99
CA LEU A 86 2.49 -10.65 -5.22
C LEU A 86 2.91 -11.91 -5.95
N LYS A 87 4.22 -12.11 -6.04
CA LYS A 87 4.85 -13.31 -6.57
C LYS A 87 5.76 -13.94 -5.55
N LYS A 88 6.03 -15.23 -5.74
CA LYS A 88 7.06 -15.97 -5.01
C LYS A 88 8.10 -16.68 -5.88
N ASP A 89 8.20 -16.30 -7.16
CA ASP A 89 9.11 -16.93 -8.12
C ASP A 89 10.28 -16.01 -8.49
N ARG A 90 11.52 -16.46 -8.21
CA ARG A 90 12.76 -15.76 -8.55
C ARG A 90 12.91 -15.44 -10.05
N ASN A 91 12.21 -16.17 -10.93
CA ASN A 91 12.33 -16.03 -12.38
C ASN A 91 11.14 -15.28 -13.02
N ASP A 92 10.29 -14.63 -12.23
CA ASP A 92 9.16 -13.87 -12.76
C ASP A 92 9.65 -12.74 -13.68
N LYS A 93 8.94 -12.56 -14.80
CA LYS A 93 9.31 -11.63 -15.89
C LYS A 93 8.56 -10.30 -15.86
N HIS A 94 7.91 -9.97 -14.74
CA HIS A 94 7.16 -8.73 -14.54
C HIS A 94 6.02 -8.50 -15.54
N GLU A 95 5.56 -9.54 -16.24
CA GLU A 95 4.45 -9.43 -17.20
C GLU A 95 3.16 -8.93 -16.50
N ASP A 96 3.02 -9.22 -15.21
CA ASP A 96 1.89 -8.79 -14.40
C ASP A 96 1.89 -7.28 -14.10
N ILE A 97 3.03 -6.57 -14.22
CA ILE A 97 3.06 -5.11 -14.10
C ILE A 97 2.24 -4.45 -15.20
N ILE A 98 2.39 -4.93 -16.44
CA ILE A 98 1.64 -4.42 -17.61
C ILE A 98 0.14 -4.67 -17.38
N LYS A 99 -0.19 -5.88 -16.93
CA LYS A 99 -1.56 -6.28 -16.60
C LYS A 99 -2.20 -5.37 -15.54
N ILE A 100 -1.48 -5.03 -14.47
CA ILE A 100 -1.96 -4.09 -13.44
C ILE A 100 -2.22 -2.71 -14.04
N ARG A 101 -1.29 -2.20 -14.85
CA ARG A 101 -1.42 -0.88 -15.47
C ARG A 101 -2.69 -0.78 -16.30
N GLU A 102 -2.85 -1.71 -17.24
CA GLU A 102 -3.95 -1.69 -18.20
C GLU A 102 -5.32 -1.98 -17.58
N ASN A 103 -5.36 -2.79 -16.50
CA ASN A 103 -6.63 -3.28 -15.98
C ASN A 103 -7.08 -2.61 -14.68
N TRP A 104 -6.16 -2.08 -13.88
CA TRP A 104 -6.46 -1.50 -12.58
C TRP A 104 -6.14 -0.01 -12.52
N MET A 105 -5.02 0.41 -13.10
CA MET A 105 -4.61 1.81 -13.06
C MET A 105 -5.27 2.66 -14.16
N ASP A 106 -5.79 2.02 -15.20
CA ASP A 106 -6.57 2.68 -16.24
C ASP A 106 -8.07 2.79 -15.93
N LYS A 107 -8.80 3.51 -16.80
CA LYS A 107 -10.26 3.67 -16.68
C LYS A 107 -10.95 2.29 -16.72
N PRO A 108 -12.00 2.08 -15.91
CA PRO A 108 -12.67 3.05 -15.05
C PRO A 108 -12.12 3.13 -13.61
N LEU A 109 -11.19 2.24 -13.22
CA LEU A 109 -10.79 2.09 -11.83
C LEU A 109 -9.77 3.14 -11.38
N LYS A 110 -8.83 3.53 -12.26
CA LYS A 110 -7.91 4.64 -12.03
C LYS A 110 -7.13 4.55 -10.71
N TYR A 111 -6.63 3.36 -10.35
CA TYR A 111 -5.76 3.23 -9.18
C TYR A 111 -4.54 4.15 -9.30
N ARG A 112 -4.28 4.94 -8.25
CA ARG A 112 -3.21 5.95 -8.24
C ARG A 112 -1.81 5.33 -8.28
N PHE A 113 -1.65 4.18 -7.63
CA PHE A 113 -0.40 3.45 -7.53
C PHE A 113 -0.60 1.97 -7.82
N GLY A 114 0.36 1.39 -8.53
CA GLY A 114 0.52 -0.05 -8.65
C GLY A 114 1.79 -0.50 -7.94
N LEU A 115 1.75 -1.70 -7.39
CA LEU A 115 2.85 -2.28 -6.64
C LEU A 115 3.02 -3.72 -7.06
N TYR A 116 4.23 -4.04 -7.49
CA TYR A 116 4.66 -5.40 -7.72
C TYR A 116 5.63 -5.79 -6.61
N ILE A 117 5.40 -6.94 -5.98
CA ILE A 117 6.29 -7.48 -4.96
C ILE A 117 6.54 -8.96 -5.26
N ASN A 118 7.80 -9.32 -5.42
CA ASN A 118 8.23 -10.69 -5.54
C ASN A 118 9.08 -11.07 -4.32
N ILE A 119 8.61 -12.00 -3.49
CA ILE A 119 9.30 -12.42 -2.28
C ILE A 119 9.57 -13.91 -2.37
N TRP A 120 10.84 -14.27 -2.42
CA TRP A 120 11.25 -15.67 -2.52
C TRP A 120 11.90 -16.20 -1.24
N ASN A 121 12.27 -15.32 -0.29
CA ASN A 121 12.67 -15.69 1.06
C ASN A 121 12.63 -14.48 2.03
N ILE A 122 12.90 -14.73 3.31
CA ILE A 122 13.13 -13.69 4.32
C ILE A 122 14.23 -12.73 3.85
N HIS A 123 13.92 -11.43 3.79
CA HIS A 123 14.80 -10.36 3.30
C HIS A 123 15.24 -10.50 1.83
N GLU A 124 14.76 -11.51 1.10
CA GLU A 124 15.07 -11.68 -0.30
C GLU A 124 13.82 -11.38 -1.14
N PHE A 125 13.76 -10.17 -1.66
CA PHE A 125 12.63 -9.68 -2.42
C PHE A 125 13.03 -8.64 -3.46
N GLU A 126 12.15 -8.47 -4.43
CA GLU A 126 12.10 -7.33 -5.34
C GLU A 126 10.75 -6.65 -5.14
N ALA A 127 10.76 -5.32 -4.99
CA ALA A 127 9.53 -4.56 -4.88
C ALA A 127 9.63 -3.27 -5.68
N ILE A 128 8.60 -3.02 -6.48
CA ILE A 128 8.54 -1.92 -7.43
C ILE A 128 7.22 -1.20 -7.26
N LEU A 129 7.28 0.07 -6.85
CA LEU A 129 6.15 0.98 -6.85
C LEU A 129 6.12 1.73 -8.18
N PHE A 130 4.95 1.81 -8.80
CA PHE A 130 4.79 2.55 -10.04
C PHE A 130 3.52 3.40 -10.07
N THR A 131 3.57 4.45 -10.89
CA THR A 131 2.48 5.42 -11.03
C THR A 131 1.86 5.37 -12.42
N THR A 132 0.69 6.02 -12.56
CA THR A 132 0.00 6.22 -13.84
C THR A 132 0.84 6.99 -14.88
N TYR A 133 1.90 7.67 -14.46
CA TYR A 133 2.80 8.44 -15.33
C TYR A 133 4.08 7.69 -15.72
N ASN A 134 4.05 6.35 -15.66
CA ASN A 134 5.19 5.47 -15.95
C ASN A 134 6.43 5.71 -15.07
N GLU A 135 6.29 6.42 -13.96
CA GLU A 135 7.33 6.47 -12.94
C GLU A 135 7.45 5.11 -12.27
N VAL A 136 8.69 4.65 -12.07
CA VAL A 136 9.05 3.38 -11.45
C VAL A 136 10.02 3.67 -10.31
N LEU A 137 9.72 3.14 -9.13
CA LEU A 137 10.47 3.38 -7.91
C LEU A 137 10.77 2.03 -7.24
N GLU A 138 12.04 1.66 -7.22
CA GLU A 138 12.50 0.48 -6.48
C GLU A 138 12.35 0.69 -4.97
N ILE A 139 11.94 -0.36 -4.27
CA ILE A 139 11.77 -0.38 -2.83
C ILE A 139 12.85 -1.30 -2.24
N ASN A 140 13.85 -0.70 -1.61
CA ASN A 140 14.92 -1.42 -0.90
C ASN A 140 15.54 -0.52 0.17
N GLU A 141 16.44 -1.10 0.96
CA GLU A 141 17.16 -0.41 2.05
C GLU A 141 18.00 0.79 1.60
N LYS A 142 18.39 0.87 0.32
CA LYS A 142 19.16 2.00 -0.22
C LYS A 142 18.27 3.15 -0.68
N SER A 143 17.04 2.84 -1.11
CA SER A 143 16.09 3.82 -1.65
C SER A 143 15.07 4.30 -0.62
N CYS A 144 14.88 3.57 0.49
CA CYS A 144 13.78 3.80 1.43
C CYS A 144 14.27 4.08 2.84
N ASN A 145 13.48 4.83 3.58
CA ASN A 145 13.65 4.98 5.02
C ASN A 145 12.69 4.05 5.75
N TYR A 146 13.17 3.39 6.80
CA TYR A 146 12.27 2.73 7.74
C TYR A 146 11.41 3.77 8.47
N LEU A 147 10.11 3.50 8.58
CA LEU A 147 9.12 4.27 9.29
C LEU A 147 8.59 3.45 10.45
N ASP A 148 8.65 4.04 11.64
CA ASP A 148 7.84 3.57 12.75
C ASP A 148 6.35 3.69 12.43
N LEU A 149 5.56 2.84 13.07
CA LEU A 149 4.11 2.90 12.98
C LEU A 149 3.59 4.27 13.45
N PRO A 150 2.68 4.90 12.70
CA PRO A 150 2.15 6.18 13.10
C PRO A 150 1.27 6.02 14.35
N ARG A 151 1.39 6.92 15.32
CA ARG A 151 0.48 6.95 16.48
C ARG A 151 -0.85 7.58 16.08
N ILE A 152 -1.73 6.76 15.54
CA ILE A 152 -3.05 7.18 15.09
C ILE A 152 -3.98 7.37 16.28
N ASN A 153 -4.42 8.62 16.49
CA ASN A 153 -5.42 8.95 17.49
C ASN A 153 -6.77 9.27 16.83
N LYS A 154 -7.82 9.37 17.65
CA LYS A 154 -9.18 9.67 17.17
C LYS A 154 -9.28 10.97 16.37
N ASN A 155 -8.48 11.99 16.69
CA ASN A 155 -8.52 13.26 15.97
C ASN A 155 -8.02 13.10 14.52
N ILE A 156 -6.90 12.41 14.32
CA ILE A 156 -6.38 12.11 12.97
C ILE A 156 -7.40 11.29 12.17
N MET A 157 -7.96 10.24 12.79
CA MET A 157 -8.99 9.41 12.14
C MET A 157 -10.22 10.23 11.73
N ASN A 158 -10.71 11.10 12.62
CA ASN A 158 -11.89 11.92 12.35
C ASN A 158 -11.64 12.93 11.22
N ARG A 159 -10.44 13.53 11.16
CA ARG A 159 -10.06 14.44 10.07
C ARG A 159 -9.97 13.73 8.73
N CYS A 160 -9.28 12.59 8.66
CA CYS A 160 -9.24 11.79 7.44
C CYS A 160 -10.65 11.36 7.01
N ALA A 161 -11.50 10.94 7.96
CA ALA A 161 -12.87 10.55 7.66
C ALA A 161 -13.73 11.70 7.13
N ALA A 162 -13.58 12.92 7.67
CA ALA A 162 -14.28 14.10 7.19
C ALA A 162 -13.91 14.40 5.72
N ILE A 163 -12.61 14.47 5.41
CA ILE A 163 -12.13 14.72 4.05
C ILE A 163 -12.60 13.62 3.08
N ILE A 164 -12.52 12.34 3.49
CA ILE A 164 -12.99 11.21 2.68
C ILE A 164 -14.48 11.32 2.37
N ASN A 165 -15.29 11.73 3.34
CA ASN A 165 -16.73 11.92 3.12
C ASN A 165 -17.01 13.08 2.17
N GLU A 166 -16.26 14.18 2.26
CA GLU A 166 -16.37 15.30 1.33
C GLU A 166 -15.97 14.88 -0.09
N ILE A 167 -14.91 14.08 -0.27
CA ILE A 167 -14.52 13.52 -1.57
C ILE A 167 -15.66 12.69 -2.18
N LYS A 168 -16.30 11.82 -1.38
CA LYS A 168 -17.42 10.99 -1.85
C LYS A 168 -18.63 11.82 -2.26
N GLN A 169 -18.85 12.98 -1.62
CA GLN A 169 -19.94 13.89 -1.97
C GLN A 169 -19.60 14.71 -3.22
N SER A 170 -18.34 15.13 -3.37
CA SER A 170 -17.85 15.98 -4.46
C SER A 170 -17.54 15.23 -5.76
N GLU A 171 -17.44 13.89 -5.74
CA GLU A 171 -17.39 13.06 -6.96
C GLU A 171 -18.55 13.34 -7.93
N ARG A 172 -19.66 13.90 -7.42
CA ARG A 172 -20.80 14.32 -8.23
C ARG A 172 -20.58 15.66 -8.96
N ASN A 173 -19.60 16.47 -8.54
CA ASN A 173 -19.43 17.88 -8.89
C ASN A 173 -18.01 18.30 -9.38
N TYR A 174 -17.09 17.36 -9.66
CA TYR A 174 -15.79 17.59 -10.34
C TYR A 174 -14.69 18.43 -9.61
N GLU A 175 -14.74 18.62 -8.28
CA GLU A 175 -13.70 19.31 -7.48
C GLU A 175 -12.76 18.38 -6.68
N GLY A 176 -12.51 17.16 -7.16
CA GLY A 176 -11.85 16.11 -6.36
C GLY A 176 -10.36 16.32 -6.03
N SER A 177 -9.60 17.10 -6.82
CA SER A 177 -8.13 17.14 -6.69
C SER A 177 -7.65 17.81 -5.41
N ALA A 178 -8.26 18.94 -5.02
CA ALA A 178 -7.82 19.70 -3.85
C ALA A 178 -8.02 18.93 -2.54
N LEU A 179 -9.14 18.20 -2.43
CA LEU A 179 -9.46 17.35 -1.28
C LEU A 179 -8.53 16.14 -1.17
N ILE A 180 -8.13 15.54 -2.31
CA ILE A 180 -7.12 14.47 -2.31
C ILE A 180 -5.77 15.01 -1.79
N ASP A 181 -5.36 16.19 -2.24
CA ASP A 181 -4.13 16.82 -1.77
C ASP A 181 -4.20 17.16 -0.27
N GLU A 182 -5.38 17.55 0.23
CA GLU A 182 -5.62 17.76 1.65
C GLU A 182 -5.51 16.47 2.46
N LEU A 183 -6.13 15.39 1.97
CA LEU A 183 -6.03 14.07 2.59
C LEU A 183 -4.56 13.60 2.66
N ASP A 184 -3.82 13.72 1.55
CA ASP A 184 -2.40 13.40 1.48
C ASP A 184 -1.57 14.18 2.51
N ARG A 185 -1.88 15.48 2.72
CA ARG A 185 -1.21 16.31 3.74
C ARG A 185 -1.51 15.84 5.15
N GLU A 186 -2.76 15.52 5.48
CA GLU A 186 -3.12 15.01 6.81
C GLU A 186 -2.43 13.66 7.10
N ILE A 187 -2.37 12.76 6.11
CA ILE A 187 -1.64 11.50 6.21
C ILE A 187 -0.16 11.78 6.46
N PHE A 188 0.47 12.62 5.64
CA PHE A 188 1.88 12.95 5.78
C PHE A 188 2.21 13.54 7.17
N ASN A 189 1.34 14.41 7.68
CA ASN A 189 1.46 14.99 9.01
C ASN A 189 1.37 13.93 10.13
N ALA A 190 0.59 12.86 9.94
CA ALA A 190 0.53 11.75 10.91
C ALA A 190 1.89 11.06 11.10
N PHE A 191 2.73 11.01 10.06
CA PHE A 191 4.06 10.43 10.10
C PHE A 191 5.15 11.43 10.55
N ILE A 192 5.05 12.72 10.20
CA ILE A 192 6.02 13.74 10.65
C ILE A 192 5.88 14.09 12.13
N ARG A 193 4.65 14.28 12.63
CA ARG A 193 4.44 14.63 14.04
C ARG A 193 5.05 13.58 14.97
N TYR A 194 5.09 12.33 14.51
CA TYR A 194 5.78 11.26 15.20
C TYR A 194 7.30 11.44 15.24
N LYS A 195 7.97 11.75 14.11
CA LYS A 195 9.44 11.99 14.10
C LYS A 195 9.85 13.07 15.10
N LYS A 196 9.13 14.20 15.17
CA LYS A 196 9.44 15.29 16.12
C LYS A 196 9.23 14.91 17.59
N LEU A 197 8.24 14.07 17.90
CA LEU A 197 7.99 13.60 19.27
C LEU A 197 8.98 12.51 19.69
N ALA A 198 9.44 11.67 18.76
CA ALA A 198 10.43 10.62 19.04
C ALA A 198 11.86 11.18 19.23
N THR A 199 12.20 12.29 18.56
CA THR A 199 13.50 12.96 18.71
C THR A 199 13.50 14.04 19.80
N GLY A 200 12.43 14.16 20.59
CA GLY A 200 12.19 15.23 21.55
C GLY A 200 12.72 14.96 22.96
N HIS A 201 14.03 14.75 23.10
CA HIS A 201 14.83 15.21 24.23
C HIS A 201 16.29 15.33 23.78
N HIS A 202 16.62 16.51 23.25
CA HIS A 202 17.80 17.31 23.58
C HIS A 202 17.78 18.49 22.62
N LEU A 203 17.54 19.68 23.20
CA LEU A 203 18.10 20.98 22.82
C LEU A 203 17.47 21.96 23.83
N GLU A 204 18.16 22.11 24.96
CA GLU A 204 18.24 23.41 25.64
C GLU A 204 19.25 24.28 24.87
#